data_AF-A0A1M4Y1R3-F1
#
_entry.id   AF-A0A1M4Y1R3-F1
#
_cell.length_a   1.000
_cell.length_b   1.000
_cell.length_c   1.000
_cell.angle_alpha   90.00
_cell.angle_beta   90.00
_cell.angle_gamma   90.00
#
_symmetry.space_group_name_H-M   'P 1'
#
loop_
_entity.id
_entity.type
_entity.pdbx_description
1 polymer ?
#
loop_
_entity_poly.entity_id
_entity_poly.type
_entity_poly.pdbx_seq_one_letter_code
_entity_poly.pdbx_strand_id
1 'polypeptide(L)'
;MLTMEKEKILSLLEKQGAEHFDPYWDALEENLLVAVSYYITNTSPKKHCNIRDVANFLKEESWFKKLSEFFETVSDSQDEKAAYESIAAVSNEIMNGLVAGVLTKADKIPF
;
A
#
# COMPACT_ATOMS: atom_id res chain seq x y z
N MET A 1 -20.66 6.42 3.03
CA MET A 1 -20.12 6.92 4.32
C MET A 1 -18.63 6.57 4.47
N LEU A 2 -17.86 6.55 3.36
CA LEU A 2 -16.42 6.20 3.29
C LEU A 2 -15.53 7.42 2.96
N THR A 3 -16.14 8.53 2.53
CA THR A 3 -15.47 9.74 2.06
C THR A 3 -14.80 10.53 3.18
N MET A 4 -15.42 10.60 4.36
CA MET A 4 -14.86 11.37 5.49
C MET A 4 -13.59 10.77 6.09
N GLU A 5 -13.40 9.44 6.05
CA GLU A 5 -12.18 8.81 6.59
C GLU A 5 -10.98 8.99 5.64
N LYS A 6 -11.21 8.87 4.32
CA LYS A 6 -10.19 9.16 3.30
C LYS A 6 -9.69 10.60 3.39
N GLU A 7 -10.59 11.57 3.50
CA GLU A 7 -10.24 12.99 3.60
C GLU A 7 -9.46 13.31 4.89
N LYS A 8 -9.79 12.65 5.99
CA LYS A 8 -9.11 12.86 7.28
C LYS A 8 -7.69 12.30 7.27
N ILE A 9 -7.48 11.16 6.61
CA ILE A 9 -6.15 10.56 6.42
C ILE A 9 -5.29 11.45 5.53
N LEU A 10 -5.82 11.92 4.39
CA LEU A 10 -5.11 12.84 3.49
C LEU A 10 -4.71 14.15 4.18
N SER A 11 -5.62 14.75 4.95
CA SER A 11 -5.32 15.99 5.69
C SER A 11 -4.27 15.82 6.79
N LEU A 12 -4.15 14.63 7.39
CA LEU A 12 -3.11 14.33 8.38
C LEU A 12 -1.74 14.16 7.73
N LEU A 13 -1.70 13.63 6.50
CA LEU A 13 -0.48 13.50 5.70
C LEU A 13 0.03 14.86 5.21
N GLU A 14 -0.87 15.75 4.75
CA GLU A 14 -0.52 17.11 4.31
C GLU A 14 0.09 17.97 5.43
N LYS A 15 -0.37 17.81 6.67
CA LYS A 15 0.08 18.62 7.81
C LYS A 15 1.46 18.21 8.36
N GLN A 16 2.03 17.09 7.93
CA GLN A 16 3.28 16.56 8.49
C GLN A 16 4.53 16.79 7.61
N GLY A 17 4.44 17.33 6.40
CA GLY A 17 5.62 17.47 5.53
C GLY A 17 5.56 18.61 4.53
N ALA A 18 6.08 19.78 4.92
CA ALA A 18 6.46 20.83 3.97
C ALA A 18 7.95 20.69 3.61
N GLU A 19 8.37 19.51 3.13
CA GLU A 19 9.69 19.26 2.54
C GLU A 19 9.50 18.33 1.34
N HIS A 20 9.55 18.89 0.13
CA HIS A 20 9.61 18.21 -1.18
C HIS A 20 8.96 16.81 -1.24
N PHE A 21 7.63 16.79 -1.31
CA PHE A 21 6.89 15.58 -1.70
C PHE A 21 7.04 15.37 -3.21
N ASP A 22 7.58 14.22 -3.60
CA ASP A 22 7.63 13.79 -5.00
C ASP A 22 6.31 13.06 -5.32
N PRO A 23 5.43 13.64 -6.17
CA PRO A 23 4.12 13.06 -6.47
C PRO A 23 4.19 11.65 -7.05
N TYR A 24 5.31 11.30 -7.68
CA TYR A 24 5.52 9.95 -8.18
C TYR A 24 5.64 8.93 -7.05
N TRP A 25 6.45 9.24 -6.02
CA TRP A 25 6.65 8.36 -4.88
C TRP A 25 5.38 8.22 -4.03
N ASP A 26 4.63 9.30 -3.86
CA ASP A 26 3.36 9.27 -3.13
C ASP A 26 2.32 8.39 -3.80
N ALA A 27 2.17 8.53 -5.12
CA ALA A 27 1.23 7.72 -5.89
C ALA A 27 1.61 6.22 -5.85
N LEU A 28 2.91 5.91 -5.95
CA LEU A 28 3.39 4.54 -5.83
C LEU A 28 3.12 3.97 -4.43
N GLU A 29 3.36 4.75 -3.39
CA GLU A 29 3.14 4.30 -2.02
C GLU A 29 1.64 4.06 -1.78
N GLU A 30 0.78 4.98 -2.19
CA GLU A 30 -0.67 4.81 -2.11
C GLU A 30 -1.12 3.53 -2.83
N ASN A 31 -0.65 3.31 -4.06
CA ASN A 31 -0.99 2.12 -4.84
C ASN A 31 -0.53 0.83 -4.16
N LEU A 32 0.67 0.81 -3.57
CA LEU A 32 1.15 -0.36 -2.81
C LEU A 32 0.29 -0.61 -1.57
N LEU A 33 -0.05 0.42 -0.81
CA LEU A 33 -0.90 0.30 0.37
C LEU A 33 -2.30 -0.20 0.03
N VAL A 34 -2.89 0.30 -1.06
CA VAL A 34 -4.20 -0.14 -1.57
C VAL A 34 -4.16 -1.60 -1.98
N ALA A 35 -3.20 -1.99 -2.84
CA ALA A 35 -3.09 -3.35 -3.35
C ALA A 35 -2.89 -4.38 -2.22
N VAL A 36 -1.97 -4.09 -1.28
CA VAL A 36 -1.68 -4.98 -0.15
C VAL A 36 -2.85 -5.04 0.82
N SER A 37 -3.49 -3.90 1.13
CA SER A 37 -4.64 -3.89 2.05
C SER A 37 -5.81 -4.70 1.49
N TYR A 38 -6.07 -4.58 0.18
CA TYR A 38 -7.10 -5.35 -0.49
C TYR A 38 -6.83 -6.86 -0.44
N TYR A 39 -5.58 -7.28 -0.66
CA TYR A 39 -5.15 -8.67 -0.46
C TYR A 39 -5.38 -9.14 0.98
N ILE A 40 -4.94 -8.38 1.99
CA ILE A 40 -5.08 -8.75 3.41
C ILE A 40 -6.56 -8.88 3.80
N THR A 41 -7.40 -7.94 3.38
CA THR A 41 -8.83 -7.95 3.71
C THR A 41 -9.56 -9.11 3.05
N ASN A 42 -9.21 -9.51 1.82
CA ASN A 42 -9.85 -10.65 1.15
C ASN A 42 -9.34 -12.00 1.67
N THR A 43 -8.06 -12.09 2.07
CA THR A 43 -7.49 -13.33 2.61
C THR A 43 -7.77 -13.50 4.10
N SER A 44 -8.09 -12.43 4.82
CA SER A 44 -8.44 -12.43 6.25
C SER A 44 -9.60 -11.48 6.56
N PRO A 45 -10.85 -11.82 6.17
CA PRO A 45 -12.01 -10.90 6.22
C PRO A 45 -12.42 -10.44 7.61
N LYS A 46 -11.97 -11.11 8.67
CA LYS A 46 -12.27 -10.76 10.07
C LYS A 46 -11.30 -9.75 10.66
N LYS A 47 -10.31 -9.28 9.89
CA LYS A 47 -9.23 -8.42 10.37
C LYS A 47 -9.32 -7.04 9.72
N HIS A 48 -9.40 -5.99 10.53
CA HIS A 48 -9.16 -4.63 10.06
C HIS A 48 -7.69 -4.53 9.64
N CYS A 49 -7.45 -4.17 8.38
CA CYS A 49 -6.09 -3.93 7.88
C CYS A 49 -5.59 -2.58 8.39
N ASN A 50 -4.41 -2.58 9.00
CA ASN A 50 -3.68 -1.36 9.35
C ASN A 50 -2.25 -1.42 8.78
N ILE A 51 -1.53 -0.31 8.88
CA ILE A 51 -0.16 -0.18 8.35
C ILE A 51 0.83 -1.22 8.91
N ARG A 52 0.62 -1.73 10.13
CA ARG A 52 1.47 -2.79 10.71
C ARG A 52 1.20 -4.13 10.05
N ASP A 53 -0.05 -4.41 9.68
CA ASP A 53 -0.39 -5.62 8.93
C ASP A 53 0.20 -5.60 7.53
N VAL A 54 0.13 -4.44 6.85
CA VAL A 54 0.80 -4.21 5.57
C VAL A 54 2.31 -4.42 5.71
N ALA A 55 2.95 -3.79 6.69
CA ALA A 55 4.39 -3.93 6.92
C ALA A 55 4.80 -5.38 7.24
N ASN A 56 3.98 -6.12 8.00
CA ASN A 56 4.24 -7.52 8.30
C ASN A 56 4.16 -8.39 7.03
N PHE A 57 3.16 -8.16 6.17
CA PHE A 57 3.06 -8.86 4.90
C PHE A 57 4.24 -8.55 3.98
N LEU A 58 4.66 -7.28 3.87
CA LEU A 58 5.78 -6.86 3.04
C LEU A 58 7.15 -7.40 3.49
N LYS A 59 7.26 -7.86 4.75
CA LYS A 59 8.47 -8.53 5.27
C LYS A 59 8.58 -9.99 4.82
N GLU A 60 7.51 -10.58 4.27
CA GLU A 60 7.54 -11.95 3.79
C GLU A 60 8.34 -12.05 2.48
N GLU A 61 9.28 -12.98 2.37
CA GLU A 61 10.09 -13.17 1.15
C GLU A 61 9.25 -13.38 -0.13
N SER A 62 8.03 -13.90 0.03
CA SER A 62 7.12 -14.25 -1.07
C SER A 62 5.98 -13.24 -1.27
N TRP A 63 6.01 -12.08 -0.59
CA TRP A 63 4.92 -11.11 -0.59
C TRP A 63 4.49 -10.74 -2.02
N PHE A 64 5.44 -10.45 -2.90
CA PHE A 64 5.15 -9.99 -4.26
C PHE A 64 4.54 -11.11 -5.10
N LYS A 65 5.02 -12.34 -4.95
CA LYS A 65 4.46 -13.52 -5.62
C LYS A 65 3.01 -13.76 -5.17
N LYS A 66 2.74 -13.73 -3.86
CA LYS A 66 1.39 -13.89 -3.31
C LYS A 66 0.43 -12.80 -3.81
N LEU A 67 0.93 -11.57 -3.89
CA LEU A 67 0.17 -10.44 -4.41
C LEU A 67 -0.15 -10.66 -5.90
N SER A 68 0.84 -11.05 -6.70
CA SER A 68 0.68 -11.36 -8.13
C SER A 68 -0.38 -12.44 -8.37
N GLU A 69 -0.24 -13.59 -7.71
CA GLU A 69 -1.18 -14.72 -7.86
C GLU A 69 -2.61 -14.33 -7.47
N PHE A 70 -2.78 -13.51 -6.42
CA PHE A 70 -4.08 -13.02 -6.03
C PHE A 70 -4.70 -12.13 -7.13
N PHE A 71 -3.94 -11.15 -7.64
CA PHE A 71 -4.43 -10.21 -8.64
C PHE A 71 -4.65 -10.81 -10.03
N GLU A 72 -4.15 -12.02 -10.33
CA GLU A 72 -4.56 -12.78 -11.53
C GLU A 72 -6.07 -13.12 -11.54
N THR A 73 -6.69 -13.18 -10.36
CA THR A 73 -8.12 -13.53 -10.21
C THR A 73 -9.04 -12.33 -10.02
N VAL A 74 -8.47 -11.13 -9.81
CA VAL A 74 -9.21 -9.88 -9.61
C VAL A 74 -9.59 -9.29 -10.96
N SER A 75 -10.82 -8.82 -11.10
CA SER A 75 -11.31 -8.17 -12.32
C SER A 75 -10.53 -6.88 -12.63
N ASP A 76 -10.22 -6.66 -13.91
CA ASP A 76 -9.57 -5.44 -14.43
C ASP A 76 -10.39 -4.16 -14.20
N SER A 77 -11.68 -4.31 -13.88
CA SER A 77 -12.57 -3.19 -13.55
C SER A 77 -12.44 -2.71 -12.09
N GLN A 78 -11.58 -3.31 -11.27
CA GLN A 78 -11.38 -2.94 -9.87
C GLN A 78 -10.22 -1.95 -9.76
N ASP A 79 -10.41 -0.86 -9.01
CA ASP A 79 -9.37 0.16 -8.81
C ASP A 79 -8.10 -0.44 -8.16
N GLU A 80 -8.26 -1.44 -7.30
CA GLU A 80 -7.15 -2.12 -6.63
C GLU A 80 -6.29 -2.95 -7.60
N LYS A 81 -6.88 -3.46 -8.69
CA LYS A 81 -6.13 -4.14 -9.76
C LYS A 81 -5.26 -3.14 -10.50
N ALA A 82 -5.80 -1.96 -10.83
CA ALA A 82 -5.02 -0.89 -11.45
C ALA A 82 -3.88 -0.40 -10.53
N ALA A 83 -4.13 -0.30 -9.23
CA ALA A 83 -3.10 0.00 -8.24
C ALA A 83 -1.98 -1.07 -8.22
N TYR A 84 -2.35 -2.35 -8.24
CA TYR A 84 -1.38 -3.45 -8.36
C TYR A 84 -0.57 -3.38 -9.68
N GLU A 85 -1.23 -3.16 -10.81
CA GLU A 85 -0.53 -3.08 -12.11
C GLU A 85 0.46 -1.92 -12.17
N SER A 86 0.10 -0.78 -11.58
CA SER A 86 1.00 0.38 -11.47
C SER A 86 2.28 0.03 -10.70
N ILE A 87 2.19 -0.71 -9.59
CA ILE A 87 3.38 -1.13 -8.85
C ILE A 87 4.12 -2.27 -9.56
N ALA A 88 3.42 -3.20 -10.21
CA ALA A 88 4.04 -4.35 -10.87
C ALA A 88 4.88 -3.94 -12.10
N ALA A 89 4.62 -2.76 -12.66
CA ALA A 89 5.35 -2.21 -13.80
C ALA A 89 6.67 -1.48 -13.42
N VAL A 90 6.93 -1.22 -12.14
CA VAL A 90 8.15 -0.50 -11.72
C VAL A 90 9.38 -1.40 -11.71
N SER A 91 10.58 -0.80 -11.74
CA SER A 91 11.82 -1.57 -11.59
C SER A 91 11.96 -2.15 -10.18
N ASN A 92 12.77 -3.21 -10.05
CA ASN A 92 13.09 -3.80 -8.75
C ASN A 92 13.73 -2.79 -7.79
N GLU A 93 14.55 -1.84 -8.29
CA GLU A 93 15.13 -0.81 -7.41
C GLU A 93 14.06 0.12 -6.83
N ILE A 94 13.11 0.56 -7.65
CA ILE A 94 11.99 1.41 -7.22
C ILE A 94 11.11 0.66 -6.22
N MET A 95 10.78 -0.60 -6.53
CA MET A 95 9.99 -1.45 -5.65
C MET A 95 10.66 -1.62 -4.27
N ASN A 96 11.97 -1.88 -4.24
CA ASN A 96 12.71 -2.04 -2.99
C ASN A 96 12.74 -0.74 -2.17
N GLY A 97 12.94 0.40 -2.83
CA GLY A 97 12.88 1.71 -2.18
C GLY A 97 11.50 1.99 -1.57
N LEU A 98 10.44 1.67 -2.32
CA LEU A 98 9.06 1.82 -1.89
C LEU A 98 8.75 0.99 -0.65
N VAL A 99 9.09 -0.30 -0.67
CA VAL A 99 8.91 -1.19 0.48
C VAL A 99 9.68 -0.67 1.70
N ALA A 100 10.94 -0.26 1.52
CA ALA A 100 11.75 0.31 2.62
C ALA A 100 11.12 1.58 3.22
N GLY A 101 10.52 2.43 2.39
CA GLY A 101 9.77 3.61 2.82
C GLY A 101 8.58 3.25 3.71
N VAL A 102 7.75 2.31 3.26
CA VAL A 102 6.58 1.82 4.02
C VAL A 102 7.00 1.21 5.36
N LEU A 103 8.05 0.37 5.36
CA LEU A 103 8.56 -0.24 6.60
C LEU A 103 9.06 0.81 7.59
N THR A 104 9.79 1.82 7.10
CA THR A 104 10.28 2.93 7.94
C THR A 104 9.14 3.74 8.54
N LYS A 105 8.06 3.99 7.79
CA LYS A 105 6.87 4.67 8.29
C LYS A 105 6.14 3.84 9.35
N ALA A 106 5.99 2.53 9.12
CA ALA A 106 5.34 1.63 10.07
C ALA A 106 6.07 1.56 11.42
N ASP A 107 7.41 1.61 11.41
CA ASP A 107 8.23 1.58 12.63
C ASP A 107 8.13 2.89 13.46
N LYS A 108 7.72 4.01 12.84
CA LYS A 108 7.56 5.30 13.52
C LYS A 108 6.22 5.46 14.25
N ILE A 109 5.28 4.53 14.09
CA ILE A 109 3.94 4.63 14.68
C ILE A 109 3.93 3.96 16.07
N PRO A 110 3.82 4.74 17.17
CA PRO A 110 3.84 4.21 18.54
C PRO A 110 2.60 3.35 18.85
N PHE A 111 2.72 2.53 19.89
CA PHE A 111 1.72 1.55 20.36
C PHE A 111 0.42 2.19 20.87
#